data_AF-A0A6G8CSE1-F1
#
_entry.id   AF-A0A6G8CSE1-F1
#
_cell.length_a   1.000
_cell.length_b   1.000
_cell.length_c   1.000
_cell.angle_alpha   90.00
_cell.angle_beta   90.00
_cell.angle_gamma   90.00
#
_symmetry.space_group_name_H-M   'P 1'
#
loop_
_entity.id
_entity.type
_entity.pdbx_description
1 polymer ?
#
loop_
_entity_poly.entity_id
_entity_poly.type
_entity_poly.pdbx_seq_one_letter_code
_entity_poly.pdbx_strand_id
1 'polypeptide(L)' 'MGSIQSTMAGCGFKSAGERPGCRDCKHGQQEYSDRMPPYDKAGWKCKRYGFRVTAMAICDTYESKKGATT' A
#
# COMPACT_ATOMS: atom_id res chain seq x y z
N MET A 1 1.49 -1.38 22.68
CA MET A 1 2.03 -1.00 21.35
C MET A 1 1.69 -2.12 20.38
N GLY A 2 0.74 -1.92 19.46
CA GLY A 2 0.29 -2.96 18.52
C GLY A 2 1.33 -3.21 17.43
N SER A 3 1.51 -4.47 17.03
CA SER A 3 2.38 -4.80 15.90
C SER A 3 1.76 -4.27 14.60
N ILE A 4 2.60 -4.00 13.60
CA ILE A 4 2.15 -3.52 12.27
C ILE A 4 1.08 -4.47 11.69
N GLN A 5 1.20 -5.77 11.96
CA GLN A 5 0.20 -6.78 11.58
C GLN A 5 -1.15 -6.57 12.27
N SER A 6 -1.18 -6.20 13.56
CA SER A 6 -2.42 -5.86 14.27
C SER A 6 -3.08 -4.61 13.68
N THR A 7 -2.30 -3.59 13.32
CA THR A 7 -2.81 -2.38 12.65
C THR A 7 -3.34 -2.70 11.25
N MET A 8 -2.62 -3.52 10.49
CA MET A 8 -3.07 -3.98 9.16
C MET A 8 -4.40 -4.75 9.25
N ALA A 9 -4.54 -5.64 10.22
CA ALA A 9 -5.77 -6.39 10.46
C ALA A 9 -6.92 -5.46 10.89
N GLY A 10 -6.66 -4.48 11.77
CA GLY A 10 -7.65 -3.51 12.21
C GLY A 10 -8.12 -2.55 11.11
N CYS A 11 -7.30 -2.31 10.09
CA CYS A 11 -7.67 -1.51 8.91
C CYS A 11 -8.21 -2.36 7.74
N GLY A 12 -8.32 -3.68 7.92
CA GLY A 12 -8.84 -4.58 6.90
C GLY A 12 -7.94 -4.70 5.66
N PHE A 13 -6.62 -4.61 5.83
CA PHE A 13 -5.69 -4.78 4.70
C PHE A 13 -5.85 -6.19 4.08
N LYS A 14 -6.14 -6.23 2.79
CA LYS A 14 -6.30 -7.45 1.99
C LYS A 14 -5.41 -7.38 0.75
N SER A 15 -4.75 -8.47 0.43
CA SER A 15 -4.06 -8.63 -0.86
C SER A 15 -5.11 -8.96 -1.91
N ALA A 16 -5.34 -8.07 -2.87
CA ALA A 16 -6.31 -8.29 -3.94
C ALA A 16 -5.63 -8.09 -5.30
N GLY A 17 -5.41 -9.20 -6.03
CA GLY A 17 -4.76 -9.16 -7.34
C GLY A 17 -5.58 -8.44 -8.42
N GLU A 18 -6.90 -8.35 -8.24
CA GLU A 18 -7.87 -7.93 -9.26
C GLU A 18 -8.59 -6.60 -8.93
N ARG A 19 -8.24 -5.91 -7.84
CA ARG A 19 -8.93 -4.69 -7.36
C ARG A 19 -8.02 -3.46 -7.37
N PRO A 20 -8.59 -2.23 -7.35
CA PRO A 20 -7.79 -1.03 -7.07
C PRO A 20 -7.05 -1.19 -5.75
N GLY A 21 -5.72 -1.05 -5.80
CA GLY A 21 -4.84 -1.32 -4.65
C GLY A 21 -4.14 -0.08 -4.13
N CYS A 22 -3.17 -0.26 -3.25
CA CYS A 22 -2.30 0.79 -2.76
C CYS A 22 -1.58 1.50 -3.92
N ARG A 23 -1.36 0.83 -5.06
CA ARG A 23 -0.84 1.46 -6.28
C ARG A 23 -1.72 2.58 -6.84
N ASP A 24 -3.03 2.45 -6.64
CA ASP A 24 -4.07 3.37 -7.12
C ASP A 24 -4.59 4.27 -5.99
N CYS A 25 -4.03 4.15 -4.78
CA CYS A 25 -4.47 4.88 -3.59
C CYS A 25 -3.76 6.23 -3.50
N LYS A 26 -4.49 7.28 -3.09
CA LYS A 26 -3.95 8.63 -2.81
C LYS A 26 -2.83 8.60 -1.76
N HIS A 27 -2.94 7.67 -0.81
CA HIS A 27 -1.98 7.47 0.27
C HIS A 27 -0.86 6.49 -0.06
N GLY A 28 -0.94 5.79 -1.19
CA GLY A 28 0.08 4.84 -1.60
C GLY A 28 1.24 5.54 -2.30
N GLN A 29 2.46 5.26 -1.84
CA GLN A 29 3.69 5.74 -2.47
C GLN A 29 4.59 4.56 -2.79
N GLN A 30 5.12 4.54 -4.02
CA GLN A 30 6.22 3.65 -4.36
C GLN A 30 7.47 4.11 -3.61
N GLU A 31 8.03 3.23 -2.78
CA GLU A 31 9.28 3.45 -2.08
C GLU A 31 10.34 2.58 -2.77
N TYR A 32 11.19 3.21 -3.56
CA TYR A 32 12.37 2.56 -4.11
C TYR A 32 13.38 2.42 -2.97
N SER A 33 13.66 1.18 -2.56
CA SER A 33 14.78 0.95 -1.65
C SER A 33 16.03 0.82 -2.48
N ASP A 34 16.93 1.78 -2.30
CA ASP A 34 18.29 1.81 -2.85
C ASP A 34 19.19 0.74 -2.21
N ARG A 35 18.71 -0.49 -2.14
CA ARG A 35 19.53 -1.64 -1.74
C ARG A 35 20.01 -2.30 -3.02
N MET A 36 21.17 -1.82 -3.47
CA MET A 36 22.16 -2.43 -4.36
C MET A 36 21.68 -3.58 -5.28
N PRO A 37 21.88 -3.47 -6.61
CA PRO A 37 21.50 -4.53 -7.56
C PRO A 37 22.07 -5.89 -7.13
N PRO A 38 21.34 -7.01 -7.33
CA PRO A 38 20.33 -7.25 -8.37
C PRO A 38 18.86 -7.22 -7.90
N TYR A 39 18.56 -6.75 -6.69
CA TYR A 39 17.20 -6.80 -6.14
C TYR A 39 16.65 -5.43 -5.77
N ASP A 40 16.37 -4.63 -6.81
CA ASP A 40 15.48 -3.48 -6.71
C ASP A 40 14.05 -3.94 -6.42
N LYS A 41 13.80 -4.26 -5.15
CA LYS A 41 12.45 -4.51 -4.68
C LYS A 41 11.79 -3.14 -4.52
N ALA A 42 11.18 -2.67 -5.60
CA ALA A 42 10.22 -1.57 -5.55
C ALA A 42 9.17 -1.90 -4.48
N GLY A 43 9.30 -1.27 -3.31
CA GLY A 43 8.37 -1.42 -2.22
C GLY A 43 7.19 -0.48 -2.42
N TRP A 44 6.05 -0.79 -1.81
CA TRP A 44 4.98 0.18 -1.65
C TRP A 44 4.88 0.57 -0.18
N LYS A 45 4.55 1.82 0.09
CA LYS A 45 4.37 2.33 1.46
C LYS A 45 3.05 3.08 1.53
N CYS A 46 2.30 2.82 2.59
CA CYS A 46 1.11 3.60 2.89
C CYS A 46 1.54 4.82 3.71
N LYS A 47 1.42 6.04 3.16
CA LYS A 47 1.73 7.28 3.88
C LYS A 47 0.84 7.50 5.10
N ARG A 48 -0.42 7.07 5.02
CA ARG A 48 -1.42 7.24 6.10
C ARG A 48 -1.04 6.50 7.38
N TYR A 49 -0.54 5.28 7.25
CA TYR A 49 -0.18 4.43 8.39
C TYR A 49 1.33 4.25 8.59
N GLY A 50 2.15 4.74 7.68
CA GLY A 50 3.61 4.76 7.79
C GLY A 50 4.32 3.43 7.53
N PHE A 51 3.60 2.34 7.27
CA PHE A 51 4.19 1.01 7.04
C PHE A 51 4.24 0.60 5.56
N ARG A 52 5.13 -0.38 5.28
CA ARG A 52 5.24 -1.00 3.96
C ARG A 52 4.02 -1.87 3.66
N VAL A 53 3.54 -1.75 2.43
CA VAL A 53 2.42 -2.48 1.85
C VAL A 53 2.83 -3.01 0.49
N THR A 54 2.03 -3.90 -0.08
CA THR A 54 2.21 -4.31 -1.48
C THR A 54 1.41 -3.39 -2.39
N ALA A 55 1.83 -3.24 -3.65
CA ALA A 55 1.08 -2.49 -4.66
C ALA A 55 -0.38 -2.97 -4.80
N MET A 56 -0.61 -4.27 -4.55
CA MET A 56 -1.90 -4.96 -4.64
C MET A 56 -2.68 -4.99 -3.31
N ALA A 57 -2.17 -4.42 -2.24
CA ALA A 57 -2.89 -4.37 -0.97
C ALA A 57 -3.98 -3.29 -1.00
N ILE A 58 -5.14 -3.54 -0.43
CA ILE A 58 -6.22 -2.55 -0.25
C ILE A 58 -6.69 -2.59 1.22
N CYS A 59 -7.09 -1.47 1.79
CA CYS A 59 -7.67 -1.37 3.15
C CYS A 59 -9.09 -0.79 3.09
N ASP A 60 -9.87 -0.93 4.16
CA ASP A 60 -11.24 -0.37 4.23
C ASP A 60 -11.26 1.16 4.10
N THR A 61 -10.17 1.84 4.46
CA THR A 61 -10.02 3.30 4.29
C THR A 61 -9.34 3.66 2.96
N TYR A 62 -9.52 2.84 1.93
CA TYR A 62 -8.94 3.10 0.61
C TYR A 62 -9.52 4.38 0.00
N GLU A 63 -8.64 5.24 -0.49
CA GLU A 63 -9.01 6.46 -1.21
C GLU A 63 -8.36 6.45 -2.58
N SER A 64 -9.17 6.37 -3.63
CA SER A 64 -8.68 6.41 -5.01
C SER A 64 -7.93 7.71 -5.29
N LYS A 65 -6.73 7.60 -5.88
CA LYS A 65 -5.97 8.76 -6.37
C LYS A 65 -6.62 9.38 -7.61
N LYS A 66 -7.35 8.56 -8.38
CA LYS A 66 -8.21 8.98 -9.48
C LYS A 66 -9.64 9.16 -8.96
N GLY A 67 -9.95 10.36 -8.49
CA GLY A 67 -11.34 10.84 -8.52
C GLY A 67 -11.59 11.44 -9.90
N ALA A 68 -12.70 11.05 -10.55
CA ALA A 68 -13.11 11.36 -11.93
C ALA A 68 -12.27 10.62 -13.00
N THR A 69 -12.83 9.93 -14.00
CA THR A 69 -14.06 10.11 -14.78
C THR A 69 -14.38 8.74 -15.42
N THR A 70 -15.61 8.20 -15.34
CA THR A 70 -16.68 8.32 -16.35
C THR A 70 -16.18 8.48 -17.78
#